data_AF-A0AAV7EWX3-F1
#
_entry.id   AF-A0AAV7EWX3-F1
#
_cell.length_a   1.000
_cell.length_b   1.000
_cell.length_c   1.000
_cell.angle_alpha   90.00
_cell.angle_beta   90.00
_cell.angle_gamma   90.00
#
_symmetry.space_group_name_H-M   'P 1'
#
loop_
_entity.id
_entity.type
_entity.pdbx_description
1 polymer ?
#
loop_
_entity_poly.entity_id
_entity_poly.type
_entity_poly.pdbx_seq_one_letter_code
_entity_poly.pdbx_strand_id
1 'polypeptide(L)'
;MARFPSFYCFVLVSISLLLFRNVSSDSEDGTENDPDCEGRWIHVRRLPSRFNLDLLRNCSEYPVYDDFCPYIANHGLGQKTHNRSRSWYRTDSHMLELFFHRRVLEYPCLTPDPGRADAVFLPYYAGLDALSYLYGPDVNSSADHGLHLFDFLQTDSPEIWDRRSGHDHFLVMARAAWDFSQPIDYDPPVWGTSFLHLPEFFNLTALILESRPWPWQEQAIPYPTSFHPASLARFEQWLARVRRSRRTTLMLFAGGGGTAPGPNVRHCIRAECENSTSLCDIVECSNGICEHDPIRYMRPMLRASFCLQPPGDTPTRRSTFDSILAGCIPVFFEDLSARKQYGWHMPTAEYPDFSVYIPKEEVVSNGLKITEVLLGIPRARVRQMRERLLELIPRIIYRRHRSSAGLVAKKDAFDLAIDGVLQRVKRRLAEGDELSR
;
A
#
# COMPACT_ATOMS: atom_id res chain seq x y z
N MET A 1 43.80 -27.40 -56.74
CA MET A 1 43.51 -27.73 -58.16
C MET A 1 42.89 -29.12 -58.13
N ALA A 2 41.69 -29.44 -58.62
CA ALA A 2 40.84 -28.92 -59.70
C ALA A 2 39.34 -28.97 -59.26
N ARG A 3 38.49 -27.95 -59.49
CA ARG A 3 37.58 -27.68 -60.63
C ARG A 3 36.73 -28.90 -61.02
N PHE A 4 35.38 -28.94 -60.92
CA PHE A 4 34.27 -28.19 -61.57
C PHE A 4 32.91 -28.75 -61.00
N PRO A 5 31.68 -28.41 -61.46
CA PRO A 5 30.98 -27.13 -61.59
C PRO A 5 29.62 -27.07 -60.83
N SER A 6 29.11 -25.84 -60.78
CA SER A 6 27.74 -25.36 -60.59
C SER A 6 26.60 -26.27 -61.11
N PHE A 7 25.58 -26.49 -60.29
CA PHE A 7 24.23 -26.86 -60.72
C PHE A 7 23.26 -25.74 -60.33
N TYR A 8 22.74 -25.07 -61.36
CA TYR A 8 21.63 -24.14 -61.27
C TYR A 8 20.34 -24.91 -60.96
N CYS A 9 19.60 -24.50 -59.93
CA CYS A 9 18.20 -24.85 -59.78
C CYS A 9 17.40 -23.55 -59.68
N PHE A 10 16.67 -23.26 -60.76
CA PHE A 10 15.69 -22.19 -60.86
C PHE A 10 14.55 -22.44 -59.88
N VAL A 11 14.26 -21.47 -59.00
CA VAL A 11 12.93 -21.31 -58.42
C VAL A 11 12.45 -19.90 -58.73
N LEU A 12 11.39 -19.85 -59.52
CA LEU A 12 10.64 -18.70 -59.97
C LEU A 12 10.11 -17.91 -58.75
N VAL A 13 10.50 -16.64 -58.64
CA VAL A 13 9.83 -15.67 -57.76
C VAL A 13 8.60 -15.17 -58.50
N SER A 14 7.44 -15.72 -58.15
CA SER A 14 6.15 -15.23 -58.61
C SER A 14 5.88 -13.85 -58.02
N ILE A 15 5.87 -12.82 -58.86
CA ILE A 15 5.35 -11.49 -58.54
C ILE A 15 3.83 -11.62 -58.40
N SER A 16 3.33 -11.53 -57.17
CA SER A 16 1.91 -11.27 -56.90
C SER A 16 1.79 -9.87 -56.32
N LEU A 17 1.27 -8.95 -57.15
CA LEU A 17 0.71 -7.68 -56.73
C LEU A 17 -0.37 -7.94 -55.67
N LEU A 18 -0.02 -7.72 -54.40
CA LEU A 18 -1.00 -7.56 -53.34
C LEU A 18 -1.03 -6.09 -52.96
N LEU A 19 -2.16 -5.49 -53.32
CA LEU A 19 -2.65 -4.19 -52.91
C LEU A 19 -2.21 -3.85 -51.48
N PHE A 20 -1.60 -2.68 -51.31
CA PHE A 20 -1.55 -1.98 -50.03
C PHE A 20 -2.99 -1.79 -49.54
N ARG A 21 -3.49 -2.75 -48.76
CA ARG A 21 -4.57 -2.46 -47.82
C ARG A 21 -3.95 -1.57 -46.77
N ASN A 22 -4.27 -0.28 -46.85
CA ASN A 22 -4.33 0.57 -45.67
C ASN A 22 -5.05 -0.22 -44.58
N VAL A 23 -4.31 -0.76 -43.63
CA VAL A 23 -4.87 -1.07 -42.33
C VAL A 23 -5.12 0.31 -41.73
N SER A 24 -6.29 0.87 -42.05
CA SER A 24 -6.97 1.80 -41.16
C SER A 24 -6.89 1.13 -39.81
N SER A 25 -6.15 1.74 -38.88
CA SER A 25 -6.48 1.55 -37.49
C SER A 25 -7.90 2.07 -37.36
N ASP A 26 -8.87 1.17 -37.40
CA ASP A 26 -10.10 1.40 -36.67
C ASP A 26 -9.69 1.52 -35.20
N SER A 27 -9.32 2.75 -34.83
CA SER A 27 -9.65 3.26 -33.53
C SER A 27 -11.16 3.10 -33.44
N GLU A 28 -11.60 2.02 -32.79
CA GLU A 28 -12.91 2.03 -32.16
C GLU A 28 -12.89 3.20 -31.18
N ASP A 29 -13.35 4.34 -31.71
CA ASP A 29 -14.00 5.39 -30.98
C ASP A 29 -15.19 4.74 -30.26
N GLY A 30 -14.90 4.24 -29.06
CA GLY A 30 -15.76 3.33 -28.32
C GLY A 30 -15.70 3.62 -26.83
N THR A 31 -15.90 4.87 -26.42
CA THR A 31 -16.28 5.24 -25.04
C THR A 31 -17.15 6.51 -25.00
N GLU A 32 -18.02 6.74 -25.98
CA GLU A 32 -19.17 7.62 -25.75
C GLU A 32 -20.19 6.82 -24.92
N ASN A 33 -20.23 7.10 -23.62
CA ASN A 33 -21.19 6.58 -22.63
C ASN A 33 -21.06 5.08 -22.28
N ASP A 34 -19.95 4.67 -21.66
CA ASP A 34 -19.99 3.49 -20.78
C ASP A 34 -20.65 3.89 -19.45
N PRO A 35 -21.92 3.49 -19.19
CA PRO A 35 -22.61 3.85 -17.96
C PRO A 35 -21.93 3.27 -16.70
N ASP A 36 -21.14 2.20 -16.84
CA ASP A 36 -20.41 1.59 -15.70
C ASP A 36 -19.25 2.46 -15.20
N CYS A 37 -18.85 3.47 -16.00
CA CYS A 37 -17.77 4.41 -15.73
C CYS A 37 -18.24 5.83 -15.38
N GLU A 38 -19.54 6.08 -15.35
CA GLU A 38 -20.08 7.38 -14.91
C GLU A 38 -19.63 7.71 -13.47
N GLY A 39 -19.01 8.88 -13.28
CA GLY A 39 -18.46 9.31 -11.99
C GLY A 39 -17.20 8.54 -11.55
N ARG A 40 -16.56 7.81 -12.46
CA ARG A 40 -15.41 6.94 -12.20
C ARG A 40 -14.26 7.14 -13.17
N TRP A 41 -14.30 8.14 -14.04
CA TRP A 41 -13.23 8.36 -15.02
C TRP A 41 -11.95 8.85 -14.35
N ILE A 42 -10.84 8.18 -14.61
CA ILE A 42 -9.51 8.58 -14.12
C ILE A 42 -8.62 8.94 -15.31
N HIS A 43 -8.05 10.14 -15.25
CA HIS A 43 -6.95 10.52 -16.13
C HIS A 43 -5.62 10.26 -15.42
N VAL A 44 -4.68 9.59 -16.09
CA VAL A 44 -3.32 9.40 -15.58
C VAL A 44 -2.45 10.51 -16.15
N ARG A 45 -2.04 11.45 -15.29
CA ARG A 45 -1.19 12.58 -15.70
C ARG A 45 0.15 12.06 -16.19
N ARG A 46 0.54 12.45 -17.41
CA ARG A 46 1.85 12.10 -17.96
C ARG A 46 2.91 12.97 -17.27
N LEU A 47 3.77 12.34 -16.47
CA LEU A 47 4.91 12.98 -15.82
C LEU A 47 6.22 12.53 -16.48
N PRO A 48 7.23 13.40 -16.58
CA PRO A 48 8.61 13.01 -16.91
C PRO A 48 9.12 11.91 -15.98
N SER A 49 9.96 11.01 -16.50
CA SER A 49 10.42 9.83 -15.76
C SER A 49 11.22 10.15 -14.48
N ARG A 50 11.77 11.37 -14.37
CA ARG A 50 12.43 11.88 -13.16
C ARG A 50 11.54 11.83 -11.92
N PHE A 51 10.22 11.90 -12.10
CA PHE A 51 9.23 11.84 -11.02
C PHE A 51 8.81 10.41 -10.64
N ASN A 52 9.27 9.40 -11.38
CA ASN A 52 8.90 8.00 -11.13
C ASN A 52 10.00 7.00 -11.49
N LEU A 53 10.06 6.52 -12.74
CA LEU A 53 10.85 5.37 -13.14
C LEU A 53 12.36 5.63 -13.04
N ASP A 54 12.81 6.88 -13.12
CA ASP A 54 14.24 7.20 -12.97
C ASP A 54 14.70 7.08 -11.52
N LEU A 55 13.81 7.29 -10.54
CA LEU A 55 14.07 7.08 -9.11
C LEU A 55 14.37 5.60 -8.79
N LEU A 56 13.98 4.69 -9.68
CA LEU A 56 14.24 3.26 -9.54
C LEU A 56 15.58 2.81 -10.15
N ARG A 57 16.25 3.66 -10.95
CA ARG A 57 17.48 3.28 -11.66
C ARG A 57 18.66 3.06 -10.71
N ASN A 58 18.73 3.87 -9.65
CA ASN A 58 19.82 3.86 -8.66
C ASN A 58 19.40 3.17 -7.36
N CYS A 59 18.56 2.13 -7.46
CA CYS A 59 18.01 1.41 -6.32
C CYS A 59 19.04 0.73 -5.39
N SER A 60 20.31 0.69 -5.79
CA SER A 60 21.44 0.14 -5.04
C SER A 60 22.38 1.21 -4.46
N GLU A 61 22.13 2.51 -4.70
CA GLU A 61 23.09 3.59 -4.42
C GLU A 61 22.61 4.58 -3.34
N TYR A 62 21.62 4.20 -2.52
CA TYR A 62 21.14 5.07 -1.44
C TYR A 62 22.03 4.96 -0.17
N PRO A 63 22.58 6.06 0.37
CA PRO A 63 23.63 6.02 1.40
C PRO A 63 23.27 5.38 2.75
N VAL A 64 21.98 5.32 3.10
CA VAL A 64 21.48 4.81 4.40
C VAL A 64 20.41 3.71 4.23
N TYR A 65 19.85 3.60 3.03
CA TYR A 65 18.79 2.65 2.73
C TYR A 65 19.38 1.55 1.86
N ASP A 66 19.28 0.30 2.31
CA ASP A 66 19.84 -0.89 1.64
C ASP A 66 19.41 -1.00 0.17
N ASP A 67 20.10 -1.86 -0.58
CA ASP A 67 19.73 -2.24 -1.95
C ASP A 67 18.27 -2.73 -2.01
N PHE A 68 17.38 -1.89 -2.56
CA PHE A 68 15.97 -2.21 -2.75
C PHE A 68 15.65 -2.71 -4.16
N CYS A 69 16.64 -2.85 -5.04
CA CYS A 69 16.46 -3.39 -6.39
C CYS A 69 15.72 -4.74 -6.39
N PRO A 70 15.94 -5.69 -5.44
CA PRO A 70 15.19 -6.95 -5.39
C PRO A 70 13.67 -6.78 -5.29
N TYR A 71 13.18 -5.65 -4.77
CA TYR A 71 11.77 -5.40 -4.49
C TYR A 71 11.01 -4.78 -5.67
N ILE A 72 11.72 -4.28 -6.68
CA ILE A 72 11.16 -3.77 -7.94
C ILE A 72 10.55 -4.90 -8.78
N ALA A 73 11.06 -6.13 -8.62
CA ALA A 73 10.61 -7.29 -9.38
C ALA A 73 9.09 -7.49 -9.30
N ASN A 74 8.51 -8.08 -10.36
CA ASN A 74 7.06 -8.30 -10.47
C ASN A 74 6.21 -7.01 -10.36
N HIS A 75 6.75 -5.87 -10.81
CA HIS A 75 6.12 -4.55 -10.78
C HIS A 75 5.88 -4.06 -9.34
N GLY A 76 6.92 -4.10 -8.49
CA GLY A 76 6.87 -3.63 -7.11
C GLY A 76 6.34 -4.64 -6.09
N LEU A 77 6.01 -5.87 -6.48
CA LEU A 77 5.64 -6.93 -5.53
C LEU A 77 6.86 -7.59 -4.88
N GLY A 78 8.04 -7.42 -5.47
CA GLY A 78 9.28 -8.08 -5.10
C GLY A 78 9.43 -9.51 -5.62
N GLN A 79 10.54 -10.15 -5.27
CA GLN A 79 10.80 -11.54 -5.66
C GLN A 79 9.78 -12.51 -5.04
N LYS A 80 9.56 -13.66 -5.67
CA LYS A 80 8.73 -14.71 -5.07
C LYS A 80 9.43 -15.25 -3.81
N THR A 81 8.66 -15.58 -2.78
CA THR A 81 9.20 -16.23 -1.56
C THR A 81 9.76 -17.62 -1.83
N HIS A 82 9.31 -18.26 -2.91
CA HIS A 82 9.78 -19.54 -3.41
C HIS A 82 9.49 -19.63 -4.91
N ASN A 83 10.29 -20.33 -5.70
CA ASN A 83 10.13 -20.42 -7.16
C ASN A 83 8.74 -20.91 -7.61
N ARG A 84 8.14 -21.81 -6.82
CA ARG A 84 6.77 -22.34 -7.06
C ARG A 84 5.66 -21.46 -6.48
N SER A 85 5.99 -20.42 -5.73
CA SER A 85 5.00 -19.47 -5.20
C SER A 85 4.30 -18.74 -6.35
N ARG A 86 2.99 -18.60 -6.24
CA ARG A 86 2.14 -17.88 -7.20
C ARG A 86 1.26 -16.81 -6.55
N SER A 87 1.41 -16.61 -5.25
CA SER A 87 0.67 -15.61 -4.47
C SER A 87 1.52 -14.95 -3.39
N TRP A 88 2.71 -15.46 -3.08
CA TRP A 88 3.55 -14.94 -1.99
C TRP A 88 4.84 -14.34 -2.53
N TYR A 89 5.08 -13.08 -2.14
CA TYR A 89 6.20 -12.29 -2.59
C TYR A 89 6.93 -11.64 -1.41
N ARG A 90 8.20 -11.31 -1.63
CA ARG A 90 9.07 -10.53 -0.75
C ARG A 90 8.75 -9.05 -0.93
N THR A 91 7.53 -8.68 -0.58
CA THR A 91 6.97 -7.36 -0.80
C THR A 91 7.55 -6.37 0.18
N ASP A 92 8.02 -5.24 -0.32
CA ASP A 92 8.43 -4.09 0.46
C ASP A 92 7.31 -3.03 0.44
N SER A 93 7.07 -2.38 1.58
CA SER A 93 6.01 -1.39 1.69
C SER A 93 6.30 -0.12 0.88
N HIS A 94 7.57 0.22 0.69
CA HIS A 94 8.03 1.37 -0.09
C HIS A 94 7.79 1.21 -1.59
N MET A 95 7.53 -0.01 -2.07
CA MET A 95 7.21 -0.28 -3.49
C MET A 95 5.73 -0.09 -3.83
N LEU A 96 4.91 0.36 -2.86
CA LEU A 96 3.48 0.56 -3.09
C LEU A 96 3.21 1.53 -4.23
N GLU A 97 3.99 2.61 -4.39
CA GLU A 97 3.83 3.59 -5.48
C GLU A 97 3.96 2.95 -6.86
N LEU A 98 5.02 2.16 -7.07
CA LEU A 98 5.27 1.44 -8.32
C LEU A 98 4.15 0.43 -8.62
N PHE A 99 3.76 -0.35 -7.62
CA PHE A 99 2.74 -1.37 -7.78
C PHE A 99 1.34 -0.76 -7.97
N PHE A 100 1.00 0.28 -7.22
CA PHE A 100 -0.27 0.99 -7.31
C PHE A 100 -0.40 1.66 -8.68
N HIS A 101 0.66 2.32 -9.17
CA HIS A 101 0.71 2.85 -10.53
C HIS A 101 0.43 1.75 -11.56
N ARG A 102 1.05 0.57 -11.44
CA ARG A 102 0.73 -0.56 -12.33
C ARG A 102 -0.73 -1.00 -12.27
N ARG A 103 -1.38 -0.91 -11.10
CA ARG A 103 -2.81 -1.24 -10.92
C ARG A 103 -3.73 -0.17 -11.48
N VAL A 104 -3.39 1.13 -11.38
CA VAL A 104 -4.13 2.23 -12.04
C VAL A 104 -4.18 2.03 -13.54
N LEU A 105 -3.06 1.63 -14.16
CA LEU A 105 -3.01 1.34 -15.60
C LEU A 105 -3.87 0.14 -16.04
N GLU A 106 -4.44 -0.62 -15.10
CA GLU A 106 -5.38 -1.73 -15.35
C GLU A 106 -6.81 -1.40 -14.89
N TYR A 107 -7.06 -0.16 -14.48
CA TYR A 107 -8.38 0.32 -14.09
C TYR A 107 -9.29 0.43 -15.32
N PRO A 108 -10.55 -0.02 -15.28
CA PRO A 108 -11.41 -0.07 -16.47
C PRO A 108 -11.84 1.32 -16.98
N CYS A 109 -11.97 2.32 -16.09
CA CYS A 109 -12.50 3.64 -16.44
C CYS A 109 -11.37 4.66 -16.59
N LEU A 110 -10.41 4.39 -17.48
CA LEU A 110 -9.36 5.35 -17.81
C LEU A 110 -9.77 6.23 -18.98
N THR A 111 -9.48 7.53 -18.90
CA THR A 111 -9.72 8.49 -20.01
C THR A 111 -8.42 9.19 -20.42
N PRO A 112 -8.12 9.29 -21.73
CA PRO A 112 -7.01 10.11 -22.20
C PRO A 112 -7.32 11.61 -22.10
N ASP A 113 -8.60 11.98 -22.07
CA ASP A 113 -9.05 13.36 -21.95
C ASP A 113 -9.18 13.76 -20.46
N PRO A 114 -8.36 14.70 -19.96
CA PRO A 114 -8.47 15.18 -18.58
C PRO A 114 -9.80 15.89 -18.32
N GLY A 115 -10.43 16.52 -19.32
CA GLY A 115 -11.71 17.22 -19.22
C GLY A 115 -12.86 16.33 -18.78
N ARG A 116 -12.82 15.05 -19.17
CA ARG A 116 -13.79 14.00 -18.79
C ARG A 116 -13.50 13.32 -17.45
N ALA A 117 -12.33 13.55 -16.87
CA ALA A 117 -11.91 12.83 -15.67
C ALA A 117 -12.60 13.34 -14.40
N ASP A 118 -13.11 12.42 -13.61
CA ASP A 118 -13.61 12.62 -12.26
C ASP A 118 -12.47 12.72 -11.25
N ALA A 119 -11.32 12.09 -11.53
CA ALA A 119 -10.08 12.25 -10.77
C ALA A 119 -8.84 12.18 -11.66
N VAL A 120 -7.76 12.84 -11.25
CA VAL A 120 -6.47 12.85 -11.93
C VAL A 120 -5.43 12.15 -11.06
N PHE A 121 -4.89 11.03 -11.53
CA PHE A 121 -3.81 10.32 -10.86
C PHE A 121 -2.45 10.92 -11.25
N LEU A 122 -1.66 11.29 -10.26
CA LEU A 122 -0.27 11.71 -10.43
C LEU A 122 0.67 10.52 -10.13
N PRO A 123 1.31 9.91 -11.14
CA PRO A 123 2.28 8.83 -10.93
C PRO A 123 3.63 9.39 -10.46
N TYR A 124 3.63 10.12 -9.35
CA TYR A 124 4.82 10.62 -8.66
C TYR A 124 5.18 9.67 -7.52
N TYR A 125 6.41 9.17 -7.48
CA TYR A 125 6.87 8.24 -6.43
C TYR A 125 7.46 9.03 -5.27
N ALA A 126 6.60 9.78 -4.57
CA ALA A 126 6.97 10.75 -3.53
C ALA A 126 7.77 10.12 -2.38
N GLY A 127 7.46 8.88 -2.00
CA GLY A 127 8.15 8.15 -0.95
C GLY A 127 9.56 7.75 -1.36
N LEU A 128 9.79 7.43 -2.63
CA LEU A 128 11.12 7.16 -3.17
C LEU A 128 11.92 8.44 -3.39
N ASP A 129 11.29 9.50 -3.89
CA ASP A 129 11.95 10.80 -4.07
C ASP A 129 12.41 11.37 -2.72
N ALA A 130 11.58 11.22 -1.67
CA ALA A 130 11.91 11.62 -0.31
C ALA A 130 13.18 10.97 0.26
N LEU A 131 13.68 9.86 -0.30
CA LEU A 131 14.89 9.21 0.22
C LEU A 131 16.12 10.11 0.11
N SER A 132 16.24 10.95 -0.92
CA SER A 132 17.38 11.87 -1.04
C SER A 132 17.34 12.98 0.02
N TYR A 133 16.14 13.41 0.41
CA TYR A 133 15.91 14.43 1.43
C TYR A 133 15.97 13.88 2.86
N LEU A 134 15.70 12.59 3.07
CA LEU A 134 15.67 12.01 4.42
C LEU A 134 16.99 11.38 4.83
N TYR A 135 17.77 10.94 3.85
CA TYR A 135 19.00 10.18 4.08
C TYR A 135 20.17 10.58 3.19
N GLY A 136 19.93 11.45 2.20
CA GLY A 136 20.85 11.72 1.12
C GLY A 136 21.43 13.14 1.16
N PRO A 137 21.93 13.63 0.01
CA PRO A 137 22.58 14.94 -0.08
C PRO A 137 21.62 16.11 0.08
N ASP A 138 20.31 15.88 -0.12
CA ASP A 138 19.28 16.92 -0.17
C ASP A 138 18.62 17.18 1.21
N VAL A 139 19.19 16.67 2.30
CA VAL A 139 18.63 16.84 3.67
C VAL A 139 18.43 18.32 4.03
N ASN A 140 19.36 19.18 3.61
CA ASN A 140 19.30 20.62 3.86
C ASN A 140 18.24 21.35 3.00
N SER A 141 17.66 20.67 2.01
CA SER A 141 16.59 21.19 1.14
C SER A 141 15.31 20.34 1.24
N SER A 142 15.11 19.66 2.38
CA SER A 142 13.93 18.82 2.65
C SER A 142 12.59 19.57 2.59
N ALA A 143 12.60 20.90 2.73
CA ALA A 143 11.44 21.75 2.52
C ALA A 143 11.03 21.87 1.04
N ASP A 144 11.95 21.64 0.10
CA ASP A 144 11.73 21.78 -1.34
C ASP A 144 11.14 20.52 -1.98
N HIS A 145 11.05 19.41 -1.22
CA HIS A 145 10.54 18.14 -1.71
C HIS A 145 9.11 18.29 -2.27
N GLY A 146 8.97 18.05 -3.57
CA GLY A 146 7.72 18.19 -4.32
C GLY A 146 7.58 19.48 -5.14
N LEU A 147 8.35 20.54 -4.86
CA LEU A 147 8.22 21.80 -5.60
C LEU A 147 8.56 21.64 -7.10
N HIS A 148 9.56 20.83 -7.44
CA HIS A 148 9.86 20.51 -8.83
C HIS A 148 8.70 19.84 -9.58
N LEU A 149 7.88 19.04 -8.87
CA LEU A 149 6.66 18.47 -9.45
C LEU A 149 5.63 19.57 -9.67
N PHE A 150 5.42 20.44 -8.69
CA PHE A 150 4.46 21.54 -8.82
C PHE A 150 4.82 22.48 -9.98
N ASP A 151 6.08 22.88 -10.09
CA ASP A 151 6.58 23.70 -11.21
C ASP A 151 6.31 23.05 -12.57
N PHE A 152 6.48 21.73 -12.66
CA PHE A 152 6.15 20.98 -13.87
C PHE A 152 4.64 21.00 -14.15
N LEU A 153 3.80 20.80 -13.14
CA LEU A 153 2.33 20.82 -13.28
C LEU A 153 1.82 22.22 -13.69
N GLN A 154 2.50 23.29 -13.29
CA GLN A 154 2.18 24.66 -13.66
C GLN A 154 2.72 25.07 -15.05
N THR A 155 3.72 24.36 -15.57
CA THR A 155 4.33 24.68 -16.88
C THR A 155 3.78 23.81 -18.02
N ASP A 156 3.56 22.52 -17.77
CA ASP A 156 3.03 21.58 -18.75
C ASP A 156 1.52 21.39 -18.51
N SER A 157 0.70 21.85 -19.46
CA SER A 157 -0.77 21.74 -19.40
C SER A 157 -1.38 22.18 -18.05
N PRO A 158 -1.10 23.41 -17.57
CA PRO A 158 -1.56 23.91 -16.26
C PRO A 158 -3.08 23.85 -16.08
N GLU A 159 -3.83 23.95 -17.18
CA GLU A 159 -5.28 23.86 -17.19
C GLU A 159 -5.83 22.57 -16.55
N ILE A 160 -5.05 21.47 -16.57
CA ILE A 160 -5.43 20.21 -15.92
C ILE A 160 -5.48 20.39 -14.41
N TRP A 161 -4.48 21.04 -13.82
CA TRP A 161 -4.41 21.33 -12.39
C TRP A 161 -5.41 22.41 -11.98
N ASP A 162 -5.44 23.50 -12.74
CA ASP A 162 -6.18 24.72 -12.42
C ASP A 162 -7.70 24.52 -12.46
N ARG A 163 -8.20 23.60 -13.31
CA ARG A 163 -9.63 23.30 -13.48
C ARG A 163 -10.37 23.10 -12.15
N ARG A 164 -9.72 22.45 -11.18
CA ARG A 164 -10.27 22.22 -9.84
C ARG A 164 -9.25 22.50 -8.74
N SER A 165 -8.23 23.31 -9.05
CA SER A 165 -7.16 23.70 -8.13
C SER A 165 -6.57 22.53 -7.32
N GLY A 166 -6.34 21.40 -7.98
CA GLY A 166 -5.82 20.18 -7.37
C GLY A 166 -6.81 19.32 -6.56
N HIS A 167 -8.07 19.74 -6.36
CA HIS A 167 -9.05 18.99 -5.54
C HIS A 167 -9.41 17.60 -6.08
N ASP A 168 -9.29 17.41 -7.39
CA ASP A 168 -9.49 16.14 -8.11
C ASP A 168 -8.21 15.35 -8.32
N HIS A 169 -7.07 15.87 -7.87
CA HIS A 169 -5.79 15.20 -8.00
C HIS A 169 -5.51 14.29 -6.81
N PHE A 170 -4.88 13.15 -7.10
CA PHE A 170 -4.42 12.25 -6.06
C PHE A 170 -3.11 11.57 -6.44
N LEU A 171 -2.35 11.20 -5.41
CA LEU A 171 -1.09 10.47 -5.52
C LEU A 171 -0.98 9.43 -4.41
N VAL A 172 0.02 8.57 -4.49
CA VAL A 172 0.37 7.62 -3.44
C VAL A 172 1.70 8.05 -2.83
N MET A 173 1.81 7.98 -1.50
CA MET A 173 3.03 8.19 -0.74
C MET A 173 3.34 6.92 0.06
N ALA A 174 4.32 6.14 -0.37
CA ALA A 174 4.61 4.83 0.20
C ALA A 174 5.39 4.86 1.53
N ARG A 175 5.12 5.84 2.39
CA ARG A 175 5.71 6.00 3.75
C ARG A 175 4.67 6.55 4.74
N ALA A 176 5.05 6.74 6.00
CA ALA A 176 4.17 7.36 6.98
C ALA A 176 4.10 8.88 6.75
N ALA A 177 2.96 9.52 7.07
CA ALA A 177 2.81 10.98 6.96
C ALA A 177 3.87 11.77 7.71
N TRP A 178 4.42 11.20 8.79
CA TRP A 178 5.49 11.80 9.57
C TRP A 178 6.76 12.09 8.77
N ASP A 179 7.06 11.28 7.74
CA ASP A 179 8.22 11.50 6.86
C ASP A 179 8.02 12.70 5.90
N PHE A 180 6.81 13.29 5.88
CA PHE A 180 6.43 14.39 5.01
C PHE A 180 5.80 15.58 5.77
N SER A 181 5.86 15.56 7.11
CA SER A 181 5.16 16.51 7.98
C SER A 181 6.11 17.42 8.77
N GLN A 182 7.33 17.63 8.29
CA GLN A 182 8.20 18.67 8.84
C GLN A 182 7.59 20.05 8.52
N PRO A 183 7.51 20.99 9.49
CA PRO A 183 7.11 22.35 9.18
C PRO A 183 8.15 23.06 8.31
N ILE A 184 7.69 23.91 7.38
CA ILE A 184 8.54 24.52 6.33
C ILE A 184 9.62 25.44 6.90
N ASP A 185 9.41 26.02 8.08
CA ASP A 185 10.25 27.02 8.72
C ASP A 185 11.33 26.46 9.66
N TYR A 186 11.48 25.13 9.75
CA TYR A 186 12.51 24.51 10.58
C TYR A 186 13.91 24.64 9.95
N ASP A 187 14.78 25.41 10.62
CA ASP A 187 16.20 25.55 10.29
C ASP A 187 17.05 25.47 11.59
N PRO A 188 17.93 24.46 11.75
CA PRO A 188 18.23 23.39 10.79
C PRO A 188 17.08 22.38 10.65
N PRO A 189 16.97 21.70 9.49
CA PRO A 189 15.99 20.63 9.29
C PRO A 189 16.11 19.53 10.36
N VAL A 190 14.95 19.01 10.76
CA VAL A 190 14.77 17.82 11.60
C VAL A 190 14.38 16.63 10.71
N TRP A 191 13.91 15.53 11.33
CA TRP A 191 13.42 14.39 10.56
C TRP A 191 12.17 14.75 9.75
N GLY A 192 12.19 14.42 8.45
CA GLY A 192 11.05 14.58 7.56
C GLY A 192 11.34 15.50 6.38
N THR A 193 10.42 15.50 5.42
CA THR A 193 10.28 16.53 4.39
C THR A 193 9.06 17.38 4.68
N SER A 194 8.90 18.49 3.96
CA SER A 194 7.77 19.41 4.19
C SER A 194 6.61 19.22 3.19
N PHE A 195 6.60 18.15 2.39
CA PHE A 195 5.64 17.94 1.29
C PHE A 195 4.18 18.10 1.74
N LEU A 196 3.79 17.54 2.90
CA LEU A 196 2.41 17.66 3.40
C LEU A 196 2.11 19.02 4.08
N HIS A 197 3.10 19.90 4.18
CA HIS A 197 2.96 21.29 4.63
C HIS A 197 3.04 22.31 3.49
N LEU A 198 3.43 21.89 2.28
CA LEU A 198 3.46 22.74 1.09
C LEU A 198 2.04 23.22 0.70
N PRO A 199 1.78 24.54 0.70
CA PRO A 199 0.48 25.09 0.32
C PRO A 199 0.00 24.66 -1.07
N GLU A 200 0.95 24.47 -1.99
CA GLU A 200 0.75 24.00 -3.37
C GLU A 200 -0.03 22.69 -3.43
N PHE A 201 0.08 21.85 -2.39
CA PHE A 201 -0.46 20.49 -2.37
C PHE A 201 -1.62 20.29 -1.39
N PHE A 202 -2.14 21.34 -0.73
CA PHE A 202 -3.20 21.18 0.27
C PHE A 202 -4.52 20.59 -0.25
N ASN A 203 -4.81 20.82 -1.51
CA ASN A 203 -6.07 20.41 -2.12
C ASN A 203 -6.06 18.96 -2.62
N LEU A 204 -4.89 18.38 -2.88
CA LEU A 204 -4.80 17.03 -3.41
C LEU A 204 -5.16 15.97 -2.37
N THR A 205 -5.47 14.76 -2.82
CA THR A 205 -5.67 13.59 -1.95
C THR A 205 -4.41 12.73 -1.92
N ALA A 206 -3.75 12.65 -0.77
CA ALA A 206 -2.53 11.84 -0.60
C ALA A 206 -2.89 10.46 -0.01
N LEU A 207 -2.85 9.40 -0.82
CA LEU A 207 -2.99 8.04 -0.31
C LEU A 207 -1.69 7.63 0.37
N ILE A 208 -1.73 7.37 1.68
CA ILE A 208 -0.52 7.21 2.48
C ILE A 208 -0.55 5.93 3.32
N LEU A 209 0.60 5.44 3.77
CA LEU A 209 0.63 4.23 4.61
C LEU A 209 0.14 4.51 6.04
N GLU A 210 0.42 5.68 6.59
CA GLU A 210 -0.10 6.14 7.88
C GLU A 210 -0.41 7.63 7.82
N SER A 211 -1.52 8.04 8.41
CA SER A 211 -1.94 9.44 8.42
C SER A 211 -1.57 10.14 9.73
N ARG A 212 -1.51 11.47 9.71
CA ARG A 212 -1.47 12.27 10.94
C ARG A 212 -2.75 12.06 11.77
N PRO A 213 -2.76 12.43 13.06
CA PRO A 213 -3.94 12.29 13.94
C PRO A 213 -5.17 13.04 13.45
N TRP A 214 -4.96 14.14 12.71
CA TRP A 214 -6.02 15.02 12.19
C TRP A 214 -5.80 15.24 10.68
N PRO A 215 -6.02 14.21 9.85
CA PRO A 215 -5.69 14.30 8.44
C PRO A 215 -6.72 15.13 7.68
N TRP A 216 -6.27 16.13 6.91
CA TRP A 216 -7.16 16.91 6.04
C TRP A 216 -6.95 16.64 4.55
N GLN A 217 -5.75 16.21 4.12
CA GLN A 217 -5.43 15.89 2.73
C GLN A 217 -5.04 14.42 2.53
N GLU A 218 -4.37 13.82 3.51
CA GLU A 218 -4.01 12.42 3.43
C GLU A 218 -5.15 11.46 3.79
N GLN A 219 -5.07 10.26 3.24
CA GLN A 219 -5.93 9.16 3.58
C GLN A 219 -5.08 7.89 3.73
N ALA A 220 -5.07 7.34 4.94
CA ALA A 220 -4.35 6.10 5.21
C ALA A 220 -4.97 4.92 4.45
N ILE A 221 -4.13 4.16 3.75
CA ILE A 221 -4.46 2.92 3.04
C ILE A 221 -3.59 1.76 3.56
N PRO A 222 -4.08 0.51 3.56
CA PRO A 222 -3.38 -0.63 4.13
C PRO A 222 -1.95 -0.79 3.61
N TYR A 223 -1.02 -1.14 4.51
CA TYR A 223 0.30 -1.59 4.10
C TYR A 223 0.16 -2.83 3.20
N PRO A 224 0.95 -2.94 2.12
CA PRO A 224 0.94 -4.15 1.31
C PRO A 224 1.52 -5.32 2.12
N THR A 225 0.69 -6.34 2.36
CA THR A 225 1.15 -7.64 2.89
C THR A 225 1.96 -8.39 1.83
N SER A 226 2.56 -9.53 2.19
CA SER A 226 3.29 -10.38 1.24
C SER A 226 2.39 -11.26 0.34
N PHE A 227 1.06 -11.16 0.47
CA PHE A 227 0.12 -12.03 -0.23
C PHE A 227 -0.66 -11.29 -1.33
N HIS A 228 -0.35 -11.64 -2.58
CA HIS A 228 -0.94 -11.07 -3.78
C HIS A 228 -1.46 -12.18 -4.69
N PRO A 229 -2.68 -12.71 -4.44
CA PRO A 229 -3.24 -13.78 -5.26
C PRO A 229 -3.49 -13.29 -6.68
N ALA A 230 -3.24 -14.17 -7.65
CA ALA A 230 -3.51 -13.91 -9.07
C ALA A 230 -4.89 -14.42 -9.53
N SER A 231 -5.58 -15.21 -8.70
CA SER A 231 -6.89 -15.76 -9.05
C SER A 231 -7.76 -16.03 -7.84
N LEU A 232 -9.07 -16.11 -8.07
CA LEU A 232 -10.07 -16.35 -7.02
C LEU A 232 -9.80 -17.67 -6.29
N ALA A 233 -9.50 -18.76 -7.02
CA ALA A 233 -9.18 -20.05 -6.42
C ALA A 233 -7.96 -19.98 -5.46
N ARG A 234 -6.94 -19.16 -5.76
CA ARG A 234 -5.77 -19.00 -4.87
C ARG A 234 -6.11 -18.22 -3.62
N PHE A 235 -6.94 -17.19 -3.78
CA PHE A 235 -7.47 -16.42 -2.66
C PHE A 235 -8.32 -17.30 -1.73
N GLU A 236 -9.26 -18.06 -2.28
CA GLU A 236 -10.13 -18.96 -1.52
C GLU A 236 -9.36 -20.09 -0.84
N GLN A 237 -8.32 -20.63 -1.49
CA GLN A 237 -7.41 -21.61 -0.87
C GLN A 237 -6.72 -21.04 0.38
N TRP A 238 -6.33 -19.77 0.35
CA TRP A 238 -5.76 -19.10 1.51
C TRP A 238 -6.80 -18.91 2.62
N LEU A 239 -7.98 -18.37 2.30
CA LEU A 239 -9.06 -18.22 3.28
C LEU A 239 -9.44 -19.57 3.93
N ALA A 240 -9.53 -20.63 3.13
CA ALA A 240 -9.80 -21.98 3.62
C ALA A 240 -8.68 -22.51 4.53
N ARG A 241 -7.43 -22.13 4.27
CA ARG A 241 -6.30 -22.44 5.17
C ARG A 241 -6.46 -21.70 6.48
N VAL A 242 -6.67 -20.38 6.45
CA VAL A 242 -6.86 -19.53 7.65
C VAL A 242 -8.00 -20.03 8.53
N ARG A 243 -9.14 -20.38 7.92
CA ARG A 243 -10.32 -20.92 8.62
C ARG A 243 -10.03 -22.26 9.32
N ARG A 244 -9.23 -23.13 8.69
CA ARG A 244 -8.87 -24.45 9.24
C ARG A 244 -7.68 -24.44 10.20
N SER A 245 -6.94 -23.34 10.29
CA SER A 245 -5.78 -23.24 11.16
C SER A 245 -6.16 -23.46 12.63
N ARG A 246 -5.49 -24.43 13.27
CA ARG A 246 -5.61 -24.71 14.70
C ARG A 246 -4.85 -23.65 15.48
N ARG A 247 -5.52 -23.01 16.44
CA ARG A 247 -4.97 -21.94 17.27
C ARG A 247 -4.45 -22.54 18.57
N THR A 248 -3.15 -22.83 18.61
CA THR A 248 -2.48 -23.49 19.75
C THR A 248 -1.87 -22.51 20.73
N THR A 249 -1.62 -21.28 20.30
CA THR A 249 -1.04 -20.20 21.12
C THR A 249 -2.12 -19.16 21.42
N LEU A 250 -2.19 -18.65 22.65
CA LEU A 250 -3.16 -17.63 23.02
C LEU A 250 -2.81 -16.31 22.30
N MET A 251 -1.61 -15.80 22.55
CA MET A 251 -1.17 -14.51 22.00
C MET A 251 0.22 -14.58 21.37
N LEU A 252 0.47 -13.71 20.41
CA LEU A 252 1.74 -13.62 19.69
C LEU A 252 2.17 -12.17 19.60
N PHE A 253 3.43 -11.90 19.89
CA PHE A 253 4.08 -10.64 19.53
C PHE A 253 5.12 -10.88 18.42
N ALA A 254 4.88 -10.34 17.24
CA ALA A 254 5.85 -10.30 16.15
C ALA A 254 6.37 -8.87 15.98
N GLY A 255 7.62 -8.62 16.35
CA GLY A 255 8.19 -7.27 16.34
C GLY A 255 9.53 -7.17 17.05
N GLY A 256 10.29 -6.13 16.72
CA GLY A 256 11.52 -5.76 17.42
C GLY A 256 11.30 -4.73 18.54
N GLY A 257 12.39 -4.33 19.20
CA GLY A 257 12.40 -3.31 20.26
C GLY A 257 11.86 -3.81 21.61
N GLY A 258 11.70 -2.90 22.58
CA GLY A 258 11.35 -3.26 23.97
C GLY A 258 12.55 -3.75 24.79
N THR A 259 13.76 -3.61 24.26
CA THR A 259 15.05 -3.89 24.91
C THR A 259 15.67 -2.67 25.58
N ALA A 260 15.19 -1.46 25.24
CA ALA A 260 15.65 -0.22 25.85
C ALA A 260 15.25 -0.14 27.34
N PRO A 261 16.08 0.47 28.21
CA PRO A 261 15.74 0.68 29.60
C PRO A 261 14.54 1.63 29.74
N GLY A 262 13.50 1.21 30.45
CA GLY A 262 12.34 2.04 30.79
C GLY A 262 11.00 1.37 30.45
N PRO A 263 9.95 1.66 31.23
CA PRO A 263 8.63 1.03 31.07
C PRO A 263 7.98 1.50 29.77
N ASN A 264 7.83 0.60 28.81
CA ASN A 264 7.06 0.82 27.59
C ASN A 264 6.28 -0.46 27.24
N VAL A 265 5.21 -0.32 26.47
CA VAL A 265 4.29 -1.43 26.20
C VAL A 265 4.97 -2.63 25.52
N ARG A 266 5.98 -2.41 24.66
CA ARG A 266 6.73 -3.51 24.02
C ARG A 266 7.58 -4.28 25.04
N HIS A 267 8.20 -3.57 25.97
CA HIS A 267 8.93 -4.18 27.08
C HIS A 267 8.00 -4.99 27.98
N CYS A 268 6.84 -4.43 28.37
CA CYS A 268 5.85 -5.14 29.18
C CYS A 268 5.31 -6.40 28.49
N ILE A 269 5.00 -6.32 27.19
CA ILE A 269 4.60 -7.49 26.38
C ILE A 269 5.67 -8.58 26.43
N ARG A 270 6.94 -8.22 26.19
CA ARG A 270 8.04 -9.19 26.21
C ARG A 270 8.19 -9.84 27.58
N ALA A 271 8.22 -9.04 28.65
CA ALA A 271 8.32 -9.53 30.02
C ALA A 271 7.15 -10.45 30.40
N GLU A 272 5.92 -10.17 29.95
CA GLU A 272 4.78 -11.05 30.20
C GLU A 272 4.90 -12.37 29.43
N CYS A 273 5.34 -12.32 28.17
CA CYS A 273 5.52 -13.51 27.35
C CYS A 273 6.66 -14.41 27.83
N GLU A 274 7.76 -13.85 28.34
CA GLU A 274 8.85 -14.60 28.98
C GLU A 274 8.37 -15.35 30.23
N ASN A 275 7.43 -14.77 30.99
CA ASN A 275 6.84 -15.40 32.17
C ASN A 275 5.72 -16.41 31.83
N SER A 276 5.14 -16.33 30.63
CA SER A 276 3.96 -17.12 30.20
C SER A 276 4.20 -17.86 28.89
N THR A 277 5.33 -18.56 28.78
CA THR A 277 5.78 -19.25 27.55
C THR A 277 4.82 -20.32 27.02
N SER A 278 3.90 -20.82 27.84
CA SER A 278 2.84 -21.75 27.42
C SER A 278 1.67 -21.06 26.70
N LEU A 279 1.53 -19.73 26.85
CA LEU A 279 0.42 -18.94 26.33
C LEU A 279 0.86 -17.90 25.28
N CYS A 280 2.08 -17.40 25.38
CA CYS A 280 2.61 -16.38 24.48
C CYS A 280 3.83 -16.84 23.69
N ASP A 281 3.80 -16.58 22.38
CA ASP A 281 4.96 -16.68 21.50
C ASP A 281 5.53 -15.28 21.17
N ILE A 282 6.85 -15.19 21.05
CA ILE A 282 7.54 -14.01 20.49
C ILE A 282 8.21 -14.41 19.17
N VAL A 283 8.01 -13.61 18.13
CA VAL A 283 8.78 -13.68 16.88
C VAL A 283 9.68 -12.46 16.83
N GLU A 284 10.98 -12.71 16.99
CA GLU A 284 11.99 -11.66 16.95
C GLU A 284 12.16 -11.13 15.53
N CYS A 285 11.82 -9.85 15.34
CA CYS A 285 11.86 -9.15 14.07
C CYS A 285 12.81 -7.96 14.06
N SER A 286 13.70 -7.84 15.05
CA SER A 286 14.74 -6.80 15.06
C SER A 286 15.66 -6.90 13.83
N ASN A 287 16.27 -5.78 13.45
CA ASN A 287 17.20 -5.67 12.32
C ASN A 287 16.61 -6.13 10.97
N GLY A 288 15.33 -5.87 10.71
CA GLY A 288 14.70 -6.13 9.41
C GLY A 288 14.46 -7.62 9.07
N ILE A 289 14.79 -8.55 9.96
CA ILE A 289 14.79 -10.00 9.68
C ILE A 289 13.42 -10.54 9.20
N CYS A 290 12.32 -9.88 9.58
CA CYS A 290 10.96 -10.25 9.18
C CYS A 290 10.46 -9.53 7.92
N GLU A 291 11.08 -8.43 7.50
CA GLU A 291 10.49 -7.47 6.56
C GLU A 291 10.13 -8.10 5.22
N HIS A 292 11.00 -8.97 4.70
CA HIS A 292 10.84 -9.62 3.40
C HIS A 292 10.73 -11.16 3.46
N ASP A 293 10.61 -11.74 4.66
CA ASP A 293 10.42 -13.19 4.86
C ASP A 293 9.09 -13.50 5.57
N PRO A 294 7.97 -13.58 4.82
CA PRO A 294 6.65 -13.83 5.40
C PRO A 294 6.52 -15.17 6.12
N ILE A 295 7.39 -16.13 5.87
CA ILE A 295 7.31 -17.45 6.53
C ILE A 295 7.54 -17.30 8.03
N ARG A 296 8.43 -16.37 8.44
CA ARG A 296 8.82 -16.15 9.84
C ARG A 296 7.66 -15.70 10.71
N TYR A 297 6.82 -14.80 10.21
CA TYR A 297 5.68 -14.29 10.98
C TYR A 297 4.35 -14.97 10.63
N MET A 298 4.09 -15.34 9.37
CA MET A 298 2.79 -15.93 9.00
C MET A 298 2.56 -17.31 9.63
N ARG A 299 3.61 -18.13 9.75
CA ARG A 299 3.48 -19.47 10.36
C ARG A 299 3.05 -19.41 11.83
N PRO A 300 3.70 -18.62 12.71
CA PRO A 300 3.24 -18.44 14.09
C PRO A 300 1.92 -17.67 14.16
N MET A 301 1.69 -16.64 13.33
CA MET A 301 0.40 -15.91 13.32
C MET A 301 -0.80 -16.82 12.99
N LEU A 302 -0.64 -17.82 12.11
CA LEU A 302 -1.69 -18.82 11.83
C LEU A 302 -2.03 -19.70 13.06
N ARG A 303 -1.13 -19.81 14.04
CA ARG A 303 -1.29 -20.61 15.26
C ARG A 303 -1.74 -19.80 16.46
N ALA A 304 -1.60 -18.48 16.43
CA ALA A 304 -1.98 -17.59 17.51
C ALA A 304 -3.45 -17.15 17.38
N SER A 305 -4.16 -17.06 18.52
CA SER A 305 -5.54 -16.54 18.56
C SER A 305 -5.55 -15.02 18.47
N PHE A 306 -4.62 -14.37 19.19
CA PHE A 306 -4.46 -12.93 19.28
C PHE A 306 -3.06 -12.50 18.85
N CYS A 307 -2.95 -11.39 18.14
CA CYS A 307 -1.68 -10.82 17.69
C CYS A 307 -1.53 -9.42 18.29
N LEU A 308 -0.51 -9.24 19.12
CA LEU A 308 -0.26 -8.00 19.85
C LEU A 308 0.30 -6.95 18.90
N GLN A 309 -0.39 -5.82 18.79
CA GLN A 309 -0.08 -4.70 17.90
C GLN A 309 0.26 -3.41 18.67
N PRO A 310 1.33 -3.38 19.50
CA PRO A 310 1.78 -2.13 20.11
C PRO A 310 2.31 -1.15 19.06
N PRO A 311 2.25 0.17 19.32
CA PRO A 311 2.87 1.18 18.47
C PRO A 311 4.41 1.04 18.43
N GLY A 312 5.04 1.76 17.51
CA GLY A 312 6.50 1.89 17.37
C GLY A 312 6.94 3.33 17.22
N ASP A 313 7.89 3.54 16.30
CA ASP A 313 8.27 4.88 15.85
C ASP A 313 7.06 5.60 15.24
N THR A 314 6.15 4.82 14.63
CA THR A 314 4.84 5.26 14.17
C THR A 314 3.71 4.48 14.84
N PRO A 315 2.46 5.00 14.81
CA PRO A 315 1.32 4.35 15.47
C PRO A 315 1.01 2.94 14.97
N THR A 316 0.96 2.73 13.66
CA THR A 316 0.59 1.45 13.04
C THR A 316 1.81 0.75 12.45
N ARG A 317 1.66 -0.55 12.17
CA ARG A 317 2.68 -1.37 11.53
C ARG A 317 2.03 -2.30 10.51
N ARG A 318 2.79 -2.68 9.48
CA ARG A 318 2.41 -3.73 8.51
C ARG A 318 1.90 -5.02 9.18
N SER A 319 2.48 -5.40 10.32
CA SER A 319 2.08 -6.56 11.14
C SER A 319 0.58 -6.59 11.47
N THR A 320 -0.09 -5.43 11.56
CA THR A 320 -1.55 -5.34 11.72
C THR A 320 -2.27 -6.06 10.60
N PHE A 321 -1.91 -5.76 9.35
CA PHE A 321 -2.52 -6.34 8.16
C PHE A 321 -2.13 -7.80 7.97
N ASP A 322 -0.88 -8.16 8.30
CA ASP A 322 -0.43 -9.56 8.30
C ASP A 322 -1.21 -10.40 9.34
N SER A 323 -1.54 -9.83 10.50
CA SER A 323 -2.34 -10.53 11.51
C SER A 323 -3.79 -10.76 11.05
N ILE A 324 -4.41 -9.77 10.41
CA ILE A 324 -5.74 -9.91 9.78
C ILE A 324 -5.68 -10.99 8.69
N LEU A 325 -4.67 -10.94 7.81
CA LEU A 325 -4.45 -11.92 6.75
C LEU A 325 -4.26 -13.34 7.27
N ALA A 326 -3.66 -13.50 8.45
CA ALA A 326 -3.48 -14.77 9.14
C ALA A 326 -4.71 -15.21 9.95
N GLY A 327 -5.76 -14.39 10.04
CA GLY A 327 -6.92 -14.61 10.92
C GLY A 327 -6.56 -14.62 12.41
N CYS A 328 -5.51 -13.89 12.79
CA CYS A 328 -5.07 -13.66 14.16
C CYS A 328 -5.66 -12.32 14.63
N ILE A 329 -6.43 -12.33 15.73
CA ILE A 329 -7.19 -11.15 16.19
C ILE A 329 -6.21 -10.05 16.63
N PRO A 330 -6.19 -8.88 15.97
CA PRO A 330 -5.33 -7.78 16.39
C PRO A 330 -5.70 -7.28 17.78
N VAL A 331 -4.70 -7.09 18.64
CA VAL A 331 -4.82 -6.44 19.94
C VAL A 331 -4.09 -5.11 19.87
N PHE A 332 -4.84 -4.01 19.80
CA PHE A 332 -4.29 -2.67 19.70
C PHE A 332 -4.06 -2.05 21.06
N PHE A 333 -3.03 -1.21 21.15
CA PHE A 333 -2.66 -0.49 22.38
C PHE A 333 -2.72 1.03 22.26
N GLU A 334 -3.07 1.53 21.07
CA GLU A 334 -3.14 2.94 20.74
C GLU A 334 -4.36 3.18 19.84
N ASP A 335 -5.12 4.22 20.16
CA ASP A 335 -6.39 4.50 19.49
C ASP A 335 -6.19 4.95 18.04
N LEU A 336 -5.07 5.63 17.77
CA LEU A 336 -4.65 6.05 16.44
C LEU A 336 -4.37 4.84 15.53
N SER A 337 -3.82 3.75 16.07
CA SER A 337 -3.56 2.52 15.32
C SER A 337 -4.81 1.65 15.17
N ALA A 338 -5.67 1.68 16.19
CA ALA A 338 -6.96 1.03 16.13
C ALA A 338 -7.87 1.81 15.19
N ARG A 339 -8.55 2.87 15.63
CA ARG A 339 -9.83 3.28 15.05
C ARG A 339 -9.78 4.55 14.19
N LYS A 340 -8.68 5.28 14.23
CA LYS A 340 -8.55 6.60 13.58
C LYS A 340 -7.86 6.56 12.22
N GLN A 341 -7.41 5.39 11.77
CA GLN A 341 -6.78 5.19 10.46
C GLN A 341 -7.54 4.14 9.64
N TYR A 342 -7.34 4.17 8.32
CA TYR A 342 -7.85 3.16 7.38
C TYR A 342 -9.37 3.05 7.24
N GLY A 343 -10.14 4.11 7.55
CA GLY A 343 -11.61 4.08 7.54
C GLY A 343 -12.24 3.55 6.23
N TRP A 344 -11.63 3.78 5.08
CA TRP A 344 -12.09 3.25 3.78
C TRP A 344 -12.01 1.71 3.72
N HIS A 345 -11.05 1.10 4.41
CA HIS A 345 -10.71 -0.34 4.35
C HIS A 345 -11.12 -1.10 5.61
N MET A 346 -11.24 -0.40 6.74
CA MET A 346 -11.63 -0.88 8.07
C MET A 346 -12.47 0.21 8.75
N PRO A 347 -13.82 0.12 8.71
CA PRO A 347 -14.69 1.16 9.23
C PRO A 347 -14.55 1.27 10.75
N THR A 348 -14.42 2.49 11.27
CA THR A 348 -14.18 2.77 12.70
C THR A 348 -15.18 2.09 13.63
N ALA A 349 -16.46 2.04 13.25
CA ALA A 349 -17.52 1.43 14.05
C ALA A 349 -17.38 -0.09 14.22
N GLU A 350 -16.66 -0.76 13.32
CA GLU A 350 -16.56 -2.22 13.27
C GLU A 350 -15.34 -2.77 14.01
N TYR A 351 -14.41 -1.92 14.46
CA TYR A 351 -13.22 -2.36 15.19
C TYR A 351 -13.49 -3.28 16.38
N PRO A 352 -14.52 -3.02 17.23
CA PRO A 352 -14.87 -3.93 18.30
C PRO A 352 -15.21 -5.35 17.83
N ASP A 353 -15.64 -5.52 16.57
CA ASP A 353 -16.06 -6.79 15.99
C ASP A 353 -14.94 -7.67 15.48
N PHE A 354 -13.72 -7.14 15.33
CA PHE A 354 -12.59 -7.92 14.83
C PHE A 354 -11.29 -7.73 15.61
N SER A 355 -11.27 -6.84 16.60
CA SER A 355 -10.07 -6.51 17.38
C SER A 355 -10.35 -6.37 18.87
N VAL A 356 -9.29 -6.41 19.65
CA VAL A 356 -9.29 -6.08 21.07
C VAL A 356 -8.52 -4.77 21.25
N TYR A 357 -9.00 -3.89 22.13
CA TYR A 357 -8.29 -2.67 22.49
C TYR A 357 -7.93 -2.72 23.98
N ILE A 358 -6.65 -2.54 24.28
CA ILE A 358 -6.12 -2.48 25.65
C ILE A 358 -5.27 -1.20 25.75
N PRO A 359 -5.71 -0.15 26.44
CA PRO A 359 -4.92 1.07 26.57
C PRO A 359 -3.51 0.76 27.09
N LYS A 360 -2.47 1.29 26.44
CA LYS A 360 -1.08 0.99 26.81
C LYS A 360 -0.76 1.38 28.26
N GLU A 361 -1.38 2.45 28.77
CA GLU A 361 -1.20 2.95 30.13
C GLU A 361 -1.64 1.91 31.18
N GLU A 362 -2.70 1.14 30.91
CA GLU A 362 -3.16 0.08 31.81
C GLU A 362 -2.11 -1.03 31.97
N VAL A 363 -1.40 -1.35 30.89
CA VAL A 363 -0.33 -2.37 30.89
C VAL A 363 0.95 -1.81 31.52
N VAL A 364 1.34 -0.59 31.15
CA VAL A 364 2.64 0.00 31.51
C VAL A 364 2.64 0.57 32.93
N SER A 365 1.57 1.26 33.34
CA SER A 365 1.50 1.99 34.61
C SER A 365 0.68 1.26 35.66
N ASN A 366 -0.40 0.56 35.27
CA ASN A 366 -1.33 -0.07 36.22
C ASN A 366 -1.09 -1.58 36.39
N GLY A 367 -0.15 -2.18 35.65
CA GLY A 367 0.25 -3.58 35.80
C GLY A 367 -0.76 -4.60 35.28
N LEU A 368 -1.73 -4.18 34.46
CA LEU A 368 -2.71 -5.05 33.82
C LEU A 368 -2.02 -6.17 33.02
N LYS A 369 -2.41 -7.42 33.27
CA LYS A 369 -1.93 -8.57 32.53
C LYS A 369 -2.72 -8.77 31.25
N ILE A 370 -2.05 -8.76 30.12
CA ILE A 370 -2.67 -8.95 28.80
C ILE A 370 -3.28 -10.35 28.71
N THR A 371 -2.60 -11.36 29.24
CA THR A 371 -3.08 -12.75 29.30
C THR A 371 -4.43 -12.88 29.99
N GLU A 372 -4.63 -12.20 31.13
CA GLU A 372 -5.89 -12.24 31.88
C GLU A 372 -7.06 -11.66 31.06
N VAL A 373 -6.83 -10.50 30.40
CA VAL A 373 -7.83 -9.88 29.53
C VAL A 373 -8.21 -10.83 28.39
N LEU A 374 -7.23 -11.41 27.71
CA LEU A 374 -7.46 -12.26 26.54
C LEU A 374 -8.08 -13.62 26.89
N LEU A 375 -7.73 -14.20 28.04
CA LEU A 375 -8.36 -15.41 28.58
C LEU A 375 -9.81 -15.16 29.00
N GLY A 376 -10.12 -13.95 29.46
CA GLY A 376 -11.47 -13.54 29.81
C GLY A 376 -12.44 -13.44 28.62
N ILE A 377 -11.95 -13.37 27.39
CA ILE A 377 -12.79 -13.27 26.19
C ILE A 377 -13.45 -14.64 25.90
N PRO A 378 -14.80 -14.72 25.86
CA PRO A 378 -15.48 -15.99 25.58
C PRO A 378 -15.09 -16.57 24.22
N ARG A 379 -14.89 -17.89 24.17
CA ARG A 379 -14.55 -18.61 22.93
C ARG A 379 -15.52 -18.33 21.77
N ALA A 380 -16.80 -18.09 22.08
CA ALA A 380 -17.80 -17.71 21.08
C ALA A 380 -17.49 -16.35 20.44
N ARG A 381 -17.11 -15.35 21.25
CA ARG A 381 -16.70 -14.03 20.76
C ARG A 381 -15.41 -14.10 19.94
N VAL A 382 -14.43 -14.91 20.38
CA VAL A 382 -13.20 -15.17 19.61
C VAL A 382 -13.52 -15.73 18.21
N ARG A 383 -14.45 -16.70 18.11
CA ARG A 383 -14.87 -17.24 16.81
C ARG A 383 -15.55 -16.18 15.94
N GLN A 384 -16.43 -15.36 16.53
CA GLN A 384 -17.10 -14.28 15.82
C GLN A 384 -16.10 -13.26 15.27
N MET A 385 -15.16 -12.80 16.10
CA MET A 385 -14.10 -11.88 15.68
C MET A 385 -13.30 -12.44 14.51
N ARG A 386 -13.01 -13.75 14.53
CA ARG A 386 -12.24 -14.40 13.48
C ARG A 386 -13.01 -14.52 12.16
N GLU A 387 -14.32 -14.78 12.18
CA GLU A 387 -15.11 -14.75 10.93
C GLU A 387 -15.18 -13.32 10.38
N ARG A 388 -15.27 -12.29 11.24
CA ARG A 388 -15.20 -10.89 10.80
C ARG A 388 -13.86 -10.56 10.14
N LEU A 389 -12.74 -11.08 10.67
CA LEU A 389 -11.43 -10.93 10.00
C LEU A 389 -11.43 -11.53 8.58
N LEU A 390 -12.01 -12.72 8.39
CA LEU A 390 -12.05 -13.35 7.06
C LEU A 390 -12.82 -12.51 6.03
N GLU A 391 -13.85 -11.77 6.46
CA GLU A 391 -14.59 -10.81 5.64
C GLU A 391 -13.79 -9.54 5.34
N LEU A 392 -12.88 -9.15 6.23
CA LEU A 392 -11.99 -8.00 6.07
C LEU A 392 -10.77 -8.28 5.19
N ILE A 393 -10.26 -9.52 5.14
CA ILE A 393 -9.09 -9.89 4.33
C ILE A 393 -9.12 -9.31 2.89
N PRO A 394 -10.18 -9.46 2.08
CA PRO A 394 -10.17 -8.90 0.72
C PRO A 394 -9.96 -7.38 0.73
N ARG A 395 -10.47 -6.66 1.74
CA ARG A 395 -10.41 -5.20 1.83
C ARG A 395 -9.01 -4.67 2.19
N ILE A 396 -8.10 -5.51 2.70
CA ILE A 396 -6.76 -5.08 3.15
C ILE A 396 -5.61 -5.64 2.33
N ILE A 397 -5.88 -6.61 1.44
CA ILE A 397 -4.86 -7.13 0.53
C ILE A 397 -4.92 -6.43 -0.81
N TYR A 398 -3.81 -6.47 -1.54
CA TYR A 398 -3.74 -6.04 -2.93
C TYR A 398 -3.60 -7.26 -3.82
N ARG A 399 -4.47 -7.42 -4.82
CA ARG A 399 -4.37 -8.52 -5.80
C ARG A 399 -3.25 -8.26 -6.79
N ARG A 400 -2.68 -9.32 -7.35
CA ARG A 400 -1.64 -9.18 -8.37
C ARG A 400 -2.20 -8.46 -9.60
N HIS A 401 -1.39 -7.63 -10.26
CA HIS A 401 -1.70 -7.12 -11.59
C HIS A 401 -1.99 -8.29 -12.56
N ARG A 402 -2.87 -8.09 -13.55
CA ARG A 402 -3.37 -9.14 -14.45
C ARG A 402 -3.96 -10.33 -13.68
N SER A 403 -4.82 -10.04 -12.70
CA SER A 403 -5.59 -11.05 -11.97
C SER A 403 -6.74 -11.61 -12.81
N SER A 404 -7.18 -12.83 -12.51
CA SER A 404 -8.35 -13.45 -13.18
C SER A 404 -9.62 -12.61 -12.99
N ALA A 405 -10.52 -12.59 -13.98
CA ALA A 405 -11.79 -11.87 -13.93
C ALA A 405 -12.61 -12.13 -12.64
N GLY A 406 -12.69 -13.39 -12.19
CA GLY A 406 -13.41 -13.73 -10.95
C GLY A 406 -12.83 -13.11 -9.68
N LEU A 407 -11.53 -12.78 -9.66
CA LEU A 407 -10.92 -12.03 -8.56
C LEU A 407 -11.07 -10.53 -8.75
N VAL A 408 -11.04 -10.04 -10.00
CA VAL A 408 -11.29 -8.62 -10.34
C VAL A 408 -12.68 -8.16 -9.86
N ALA A 409 -13.67 -9.05 -9.91
CA ALA A 409 -15.02 -8.78 -9.43
C ALA A 409 -15.13 -8.59 -7.89
N LYS A 410 -14.07 -8.92 -7.12
CA LYS A 410 -14.00 -8.66 -5.68
C LYS A 410 -13.08 -7.47 -5.44
N LYS A 411 -13.66 -6.40 -4.88
CA LYS A 411 -12.90 -5.19 -4.51
C LYS A 411 -11.80 -5.53 -3.51
N ASP A 412 -10.58 -5.15 -3.84
CA ASP A 412 -9.41 -5.25 -2.98
C ASP A 412 -9.05 -3.88 -2.36
N ALA A 413 -7.91 -3.80 -1.65
CA ALA A 413 -7.46 -2.55 -1.04
C ALA A 413 -7.21 -1.42 -2.06
N PHE A 414 -6.77 -1.75 -3.28
CA PHE A 414 -6.63 -0.76 -4.36
C PHE A 414 -8.00 -0.27 -4.82
N ASP A 415 -8.93 -1.20 -5.09
CA ASP A 415 -10.25 -0.86 -5.62
C ASP A 415 -11.01 0.04 -4.62
N LEU A 416 -10.92 -0.24 -3.31
CA LEU A 416 -11.50 0.59 -2.26
C LEU A 416 -10.82 1.96 -2.11
N ALA A 417 -9.51 2.04 -2.33
CA ALA A 417 -8.80 3.32 -2.31
C ALA A 417 -9.25 4.22 -3.47
N ILE A 418 -9.41 3.66 -4.67
CA ILE A 418 -9.93 4.38 -5.84
C ILE A 418 -11.37 4.86 -5.60
N ASP A 419 -12.25 3.99 -5.10
CA ASP A 419 -13.62 4.39 -4.76
C ASP A 419 -13.65 5.54 -3.75
N GLY A 420 -12.79 5.46 -2.72
CA GLY A 420 -12.68 6.50 -1.70
C GLY A 420 -12.19 7.83 -2.26
N VAL A 421 -11.21 7.81 -3.18
CA VAL A 421 -10.74 9.01 -3.89
C VAL A 421 -11.90 9.64 -4.66
N LEU A 422 -12.58 8.88 -5.52
CA LEU A 422 -13.67 9.39 -6.36
C LEU A 422 -14.81 9.99 -5.50
N GLN A 423 -15.20 9.30 -4.42
CA GLN A 423 -16.20 9.80 -3.49
C GLN A 423 -15.75 11.09 -2.78
N ARG A 424 -14.49 11.15 -2.36
CA ARG A 424 -13.91 12.33 -1.71
C ARG A 424 -13.87 13.53 -2.65
N VAL A 425 -13.44 13.32 -3.89
CA VAL A 425 -13.41 14.36 -4.94
C VAL A 425 -14.83 14.87 -5.18
N LYS A 426 -15.80 13.98 -5.44
CA LYS A 426 -17.20 14.34 -5.63
C LYS A 426 -17.75 15.19 -4.47
N ARG A 427 -17.48 14.79 -3.23
CA ARG A 427 -17.94 15.52 -2.03
C ARG A 427 -17.32 16.92 -1.94
N ARG A 428 -16.00 17.04 -2.08
CA ARG A 428 -15.29 18.33 -1.99
C ARG A 428 -15.77 19.33 -3.03
N LEU A 429 -16.08 18.85 -4.23
CA LEU A 429 -16.58 19.70 -5.32
C LEU A 429 -18.01 20.17 -5.07
N ALA A 430 -18.88 19.30 -4.54
CA ALA A 430 -20.23 19.69 -4.15
C ALA A 430 -20.21 20.74 -3.00
N GLU A 431 -19.35 20.57 -2.00
CA GLU A 431 -19.20 21.53 -0.89
C GLU A 431 -18.68 22.90 -1.38
N GLY A 432 -17.74 22.93 -2.33
CA GLY A 432 -17.24 24.16 -2.95
C GLY A 432 -18.30 24.90 -3.78
N ASP A 433 -19.17 24.17 -4.47
CA ASP A 433 -20.30 24.73 -5.22
C ASP A 433 -21.38 25.33 -4.30
N GLU A 434 -21.54 24.80 -3.09
CA GLU A 434 -22.47 25.34 -2.08
C GLU A 434 -21.93 26.60 -1.39
N LEU A 435 -20.62 26.69 -1.14
CA LEU A 435 -19.96 27.86 -0.53
C LEU A 435 -19.83 29.06 -1.49
N SER A 436 -19.95 28.83 -2.80
CA SER A 436 -19.87 29.86 -3.85
C SER A 436 -21.23 30.39 -4.31
N ARG A 437 -22.33 29.85 -3.77
CA ARG A 437 -23.71 30.36 -3.93
C ARG A 437 -24.12 31.15 -2.69
#